data_AF-A0A060BYS7-F1
#
_entry.id   AF-A0A060BYS7-F1
#
_cell.length_a   1.000
_cell.length_b   1.000
_cell.length_c   1.000
_cell.angle_alpha   90.00
_cell.angle_beta   90.00
_cell.angle_gamma   90.00
#
_symmetry.space_group_name_H-M   'P 1'
#
loop_
_entity.id
_entity.type
_entity.pdbx_description
1 polymer ?
#
loop_
_entity_poly.entity_id
_entity_poly.type
_entity_poly.pdbx_seq_one_letter_code
_entity_poly.pdbx_strand_id
1 'polypeptide(L)'
;MRHNPYKLLLDPYARAISGRIQHGPELYDYDPATDCTGFNCEMSRLDSAGHTVRGVVLSPSFSAAGNKPHHPWDHTVIYEAHVKGLTMHLPGCPPTCAARTPGWRTPRQCPT
;
A
#
# COMPACT_ATOMS: atom_id res chain seq x y z
N MET A 1 15.79 -4.27 -24.11
CA MET A 1 14.84 -3.18 -23.78
C MET A 1 13.52 -3.84 -23.41
N ARG A 2 12.86 -3.47 -22.30
CA ARG A 2 11.60 -4.09 -21.80
C ARG A 2 10.53 -3.01 -21.63
N HIS A 3 10.02 -2.53 -22.75
CA HIS A 3 8.93 -1.57 -22.79
C HIS A 3 7.70 -2.26 -23.37
N ASN A 4 6.60 -2.26 -22.64
CA ASN A 4 5.38 -2.95 -23.04
C ASN A 4 4.13 -2.08 -22.79
N PRO A 5 3.46 -1.62 -23.85
CA PRO A 5 2.29 -0.76 -23.74
C PRO A 5 1.05 -1.48 -23.21
N TYR A 6 1.03 -2.82 -23.18
CA TYR A 6 -0.07 -3.61 -22.64
C TYR A 6 -0.05 -3.69 -21.10
N LYS A 7 1.01 -3.18 -20.47
CA LYS A 7 1.13 -3.16 -19.01
C LYS A 7 0.86 -1.77 -18.47
N LEU A 8 -0.27 -1.62 -17.79
CA LEU A 8 -0.57 -0.44 -16.99
C LEU A 8 0.42 -0.36 -15.82
N LEU A 9 1.26 0.68 -15.84
CA LEU A 9 2.25 0.96 -14.80
C LEU A 9 1.71 1.94 -13.77
N LEU A 10 2.15 1.77 -12.52
CA LEU A 10 1.88 2.73 -11.46
C LEU A 10 2.87 3.90 -11.57
N ASP A 11 2.36 5.12 -11.46
CA ASP A 11 3.20 6.30 -11.31
C ASP A 11 4.09 6.15 -10.05
N PRO A 12 5.44 6.18 -10.18
CA PRO A 12 6.33 6.07 -9.03
C PRO A 12 6.14 7.18 -7.98
N TYR A 13 5.49 8.30 -8.34
CA TYR A 13 5.18 9.40 -7.45
C TYR A 13 3.74 9.40 -6.90
N ALA A 14 2.96 8.34 -7.16
CA ALA A 14 1.61 8.22 -6.63
C ALA A 14 1.59 8.28 -5.09
N ARG A 15 0.87 9.25 -4.52
CA ARG A 15 0.76 9.45 -3.06
C ARG A 15 -0.29 8.58 -2.39
N ALA A 16 -1.21 8.03 -3.18
CA ALA A 16 -2.17 7.02 -2.76
C ALA A 16 -2.44 6.05 -3.90
N ILE A 17 -2.80 4.83 -3.51
CA ILE A 17 -3.06 3.71 -4.41
C ILE A 17 -4.47 3.19 -4.12
N SER A 18 -5.22 2.90 -5.16
CA SER A 18 -6.56 2.30 -5.08
C SER A 18 -6.64 1.00 -5.88
N GLY A 19 -7.45 0.08 -5.38
CA GLY A 19 -7.61 -1.27 -5.94
C GLY A 19 -6.78 -2.32 -5.20
N ARG A 20 -6.77 -3.53 -5.75
CA ARG A 20 -6.02 -4.68 -5.25
C ARG A 20 -5.40 -5.39 -6.43
N ILE A 21 -4.20 -5.92 -6.23
CA ILE A 21 -3.54 -6.72 -7.25
C ILE A 21 -4.26 -8.07 -7.35
N GLN A 22 -4.65 -8.45 -8.56
CA GLN A 22 -5.17 -9.78 -8.88
C GLN A 22 -4.07 -10.53 -9.61
N HIS A 23 -3.48 -11.51 -8.95
CA HIS A 23 -2.37 -12.28 -9.52
C HIS A 23 -2.84 -13.09 -10.72
N GLY A 24 -2.10 -12.99 -11.82
CA GLY A 24 -2.38 -13.69 -13.07
C GLY A 24 -1.31 -13.40 -14.12
N PRO A 25 -1.34 -14.10 -15.27
CA PRO A 25 -0.40 -13.91 -16.37
C PRO A 25 -0.41 -12.48 -16.95
N GLU A 26 -1.48 -11.72 -16.74
CA GLU A 26 -1.67 -10.35 -17.21
C GLU A 26 -0.65 -9.38 -16.60
N LEU A 27 -0.17 -9.65 -15.38
CA LEU A 27 0.80 -8.81 -14.68
C LEU A 27 2.23 -8.97 -15.22
N TYR A 28 2.51 -10.05 -15.94
CA TYR A 28 3.85 -10.33 -16.44
C TYR A 28 4.07 -9.72 -17.82
N ASP A 29 5.25 -9.17 -18.02
CA ASP A 29 5.70 -8.58 -19.30
C ASP A 29 5.93 -9.63 -20.41
N TYR A 30 6.00 -10.90 -20.02
CA TYR A 30 6.23 -12.06 -20.89
C TYR A 30 5.23 -13.16 -20.56
N ASP A 31 5.17 -14.21 -21.40
CA ASP A 31 4.34 -15.38 -21.09
C ASP A 31 5.06 -16.30 -20.09
N PRO A 32 4.58 -16.40 -18.83
CA PRO A 32 5.21 -17.24 -17.81
C PRO A 32 5.13 -18.75 -18.12
N ALA A 33 4.30 -19.18 -19.08
CA ALA A 33 4.19 -20.57 -19.50
C ALA A 33 5.24 -20.98 -20.56
N THR A 34 5.94 -20.01 -21.17
CA THR A 34 7.02 -20.30 -22.13
C THR A 34 8.37 -20.40 -21.43
N ASP A 35 9.25 -21.29 -21.93
CA ASP A 35 10.62 -21.39 -21.44
C ASP A 35 11.40 -20.13 -21.82
N CYS A 36 11.41 -19.20 -20.87
CA CYS A 36 11.94 -17.86 -21.01
C CYS A 36 13.27 -17.78 -20.24
N THR A 37 14.39 -17.86 -20.96
CA THR A 37 15.75 -17.81 -20.41
C THR A 37 16.52 -16.59 -20.94
N GLY A 38 16.77 -15.62 -20.07
CA GLY A 38 17.55 -14.41 -20.41
C GLY A 38 16.75 -13.40 -21.23
N PHE A 39 17.15 -13.17 -22.50
CA PHE A 39 16.59 -12.14 -23.38
C PHE A 39 15.65 -12.69 -24.47
N ASN A 40 15.36 -13.99 -24.49
CA ASN A 40 14.52 -14.66 -25.49
C ASN A 40 13.01 -14.62 -25.16
N CYS A 41 12.60 -13.81 -24.20
CA CYS A 41 11.21 -13.73 -23.78
C CYS A 41 10.36 -12.99 -24.81
N GLU A 42 9.31 -13.64 -25.31
CA GLU A 42 8.29 -12.94 -26.08
C GLU A 42 7.50 -11.98 -25.19
N MET A 43 7.14 -10.82 -25.75
CA MET A 43 6.37 -9.80 -25.05
C MET A 43 4.91 -10.22 -24.92
N SER A 44 4.40 -10.25 -23.69
CA SER A 44 2.99 -10.52 -23.38
C SER A 44 2.10 -9.35 -23.85
N ARG A 45 1.02 -9.68 -24.58
CA ARG A 45 0.03 -8.71 -25.07
C ARG A 45 -1.24 -8.63 -24.21
N LEU A 46 -1.26 -9.34 -23.08
CA LEU A 46 -2.39 -9.33 -22.15
C LEU A 46 -2.48 -7.98 -21.43
N ASP A 47 -3.67 -7.39 -21.37
CA ASP A 47 -3.91 -6.12 -20.68
C ASP A 47 -3.90 -6.32 -19.15
N SER A 48 -3.08 -5.53 -18.45
CA SER A 48 -2.99 -5.57 -16.99
C SER A 48 -3.95 -4.63 -16.26
N ALA A 49 -4.71 -3.78 -16.96
CA ALA A 49 -5.49 -2.70 -16.36
C ALA A 49 -6.56 -3.16 -15.35
N GLY A 50 -7.08 -4.39 -15.49
CA GLY A 50 -8.02 -5.01 -14.54
C GLY A 50 -7.37 -5.74 -13.36
N HIS A 51 -6.05 -5.97 -13.43
CA HIS A 51 -5.31 -6.83 -12.50
C HIS A 51 -4.33 -6.05 -11.62
N THR A 52 -4.07 -4.78 -11.95
CA THR A 52 -3.18 -3.89 -11.22
C THR A 52 -3.94 -2.79 -10.47
N VAL A 53 -3.19 -1.98 -9.73
CA VAL A 53 -3.69 -0.85 -8.96
C VAL A 53 -3.57 0.47 -9.74
N ARG A 54 -4.33 1.48 -9.31
CA ARG A 54 -4.30 2.83 -9.91
C ARG A 54 -3.81 3.84 -8.88
N GLY A 55 -3.02 4.81 -9.34
CA GLY A 55 -2.67 5.98 -8.56
C GLY A 55 -3.88 6.90 -8.37
N VAL A 56 -3.99 7.52 -7.19
CA VAL A 56 -5.05 8.49 -6.89
C VAL A 56 -4.43 9.88 -6.73
N VAL A 57 -4.98 10.85 -7.46
CA VAL A 57 -4.61 12.26 -7.30
C VAL A 57 -5.23 12.79 -6.02
N LEU A 58 -4.38 13.32 -5.14
CA LEU A 58 -4.79 13.84 -3.83
C LEU A 58 -4.65 15.36 -3.77
N SER A 59 -5.55 16.02 -3.06
CA SER A 59 -5.33 17.41 -2.63
C SER A 59 -4.15 17.47 -1.65
N PRO A 60 -3.24 18.45 -1.77
CA PRO A 60 -2.14 18.61 -0.83
C PRO A 60 -2.57 19.14 0.54
N SER A 61 -3.78 19.70 0.66
CA SER A 61 -4.24 20.35 1.89
C SER A 61 -4.54 19.35 3.01
N PHE A 62 -3.84 19.46 4.14
CA PHE A 62 -4.17 18.75 5.38
C PHE A 62 -3.87 19.65 6.58
N SER A 63 -4.86 19.89 7.44
CA SER A 63 -4.67 20.60 8.70
C SER A 63 -4.26 19.61 9.78
N ALA A 64 -2.96 19.44 10.02
CA ALA A 64 -2.49 18.67 11.16
C ALA A 64 -2.91 19.36 12.46
N ALA A 65 -3.68 18.67 13.31
CA ALA A 65 -3.98 19.15 14.65
C ALA A 65 -2.80 18.83 15.58
N GLY A 66 -2.14 19.88 16.09
CA GLY A 66 -1.12 19.80 17.14
C GLY A 66 0.35 19.87 16.68
N ASN A 67 1.22 20.25 17.62
CA ASN A 67 2.67 20.25 17.43
C ASN A 67 3.25 18.84 17.60
N LYS A 68 4.25 18.48 16.79
CA LYS A 68 5.02 17.24 16.95
C LYS A 68 5.81 17.32 18.27
N PRO A 69 5.83 16.26 19.09
CA PRO A 69 6.68 16.24 20.28
C PRO A 69 8.16 16.13 19.86
N HIS A 70 8.99 17.07 20.30
CA HIS A 70 10.44 17.11 20.04
C HIS A 70 11.21 16.62 21.27
N HIS A 71 11.09 15.33 21.59
CA HIS A 71 11.80 14.75 22.74
C HIS A 71 13.33 14.78 22.51
N PRO A 72 14.12 15.22 23.50
CA PRO A 72 15.56 15.05 23.50
C PRO A 72 15.95 13.57 23.34
N TRP A 73 17.06 13.28 22.65
CA TRP A 73 17.48 11.91 22.35
C TRP A 73 17.78 11.09 23.61
N ASP A 74 18.36 11.71 24.63
CA ASP A 74 18.65 11.14 25.94
C ASP A 74 17.38 10.78 26.74
N HIS A 75 16.23 11.34 26.36
CA HIS A 75 14.93 11.08 26.98
C HIS A 75 14.00 10.27 26.04
N THR A 76 14.53 9.73 24.93
CA THR A 76 13.72 9.02 23.92
C THR A 76 13.71 7.52 24.17
N VAL A 77 12.51 6.93 24.22
CA VAL A 77 12.30 5.47 24.19
C VAL A 77 11.53 5.12 22.92
N ILE A 78 12.09 4.25 22.08
CA ILE A 78 11.48 3.82 20.82
C ILE A 78 10.63 2.57 21.07
N TYR A 79 9.35 2.62 20.69
CA TYR A 79 8.46 1.47 20.72
C TYR A 79 8.12 1.05 19.28
N GLU A 80 8.68 -0.09 18.84
CA GLU A 80 8.37 -0.67 17.54
C GLU A 80 7.06 -1.47 17.61
N ALA A 81 6.12 -1.17 16.72
CA ALA A 81 4.82 -1.84 16.69
C ALA A 81 4.27 -1.99 15.28
N HIS A 82 3.64 -3.13 15.03
CA HIS A 82 2.87 -3.36 13.81
C HIS A 82 1.46 -2.77 13.95
N VAL A 83 1.06 -1.85 13.07
CA VAL A 83 -0.26 -1.15 13.11
C VAL A 83 -1.43 -2.12 13.31
N LYS A 84 -1.44 -3.21 12.52
CA LYS A 84 -2.42 -4.29 12.65
C LYS A 84 -2.33 -5.01 14.01
N GLY A 85 -1.19 -5.63 14.29
CA GLY A 85 -0.98 -6.48 15.48
C GLY A 85 -1.20 -5.75 16.81
N LEU A 86 -0.88 -4.46 16.87
CA LEU A 86 -1.04 -3.64 18.08
C LEU A 86 -2.49 -3.55 18.57
N THR A 87 -3.47 -3.59 17.67
CA THR A 87 -4.88 -3.32 17.99
C THR A 87 -5.84 -4.45 17.66
N MET A 88 -5.41 -5.46 16.88
CA MET A 88 -6.28 -6.54 16.39
C MET A 88 -6.95 -7.34 17.51
N HIS A 89 -6.28 -7.50 18.66
CA HIS A 89 -6.80 -8.23 19.83
C HIS A 89 -6.88 -7.35 21.08
N LEU A 90 -6.84 -6.02 20.93
CA LEU A 90 -6.88 -5.09 22.05
C LEU A 90 -8.30 -5.07 22.66
N PRO A 91 -8.47 -5.45 23.95
CA PRO A 91 -9.77 -5.39 24.59
C PRO A 91 -10.30 -3.95 24.60
N GLY A 92 -11.55 -3.77 24.18
CA GLY A 92 -12.21 -2.46 24.12
C GLY A 92 -11.94 -1.64 22.85
N CYS A 93 -11.26 -2.19 21.85
CA CYS A 93 -11.15 -1.58 20.52
C CYS A 93 -12.33 -2.00 19.63
N PRO A 94 -13.12 -1.06 19.06
CA PRO A 94 -14.19 -1.38 18.12
C PRO A 94 -13.66 -2.07 16.86
N PRO A 95 -14.39 -3.03 16.28
CA PRO A 95 -13.95 -3.80 15.10
C PRO A 95 -13.72 -2.92 13.86
N THR A 96 -14.39 -1.77 13.75
CA THR A 96 -14.19 -0.80 12.66
C THR A 96 -12.80 -0.14 12.66
N CYS A 97 -12.12 -0.18 13.80
CA CYS A 97 -10.81 0.42 14.03
C CYS A 97 -9.72 -0.57 14.40
N ALA A 98 -10.10 -1.74 14.91
CA ALA A 98 -9.17 -2.83 15.14
C ALA A 98 -8.35 -3.06 13.86
N ALA A 99 -7.05 -3.27 14.04
CA ALA A 99 -6.13 -3.53 12.95
C ALA A 99 -5.92 -2.35 11.95
N ARG A 100 -6.35 -1.12 12.28
CA ARG A 100 -6.26 0.08 11.41
C ARG A 100 -5.58 1.26 12.11
N THR A 101 -5.05 2.22 11.35
CA THR A 101 -4.36 3.42 11.85
C THR A 101 -5.17 4.25 12.87
N PRO A 102 -6.50 4.44 12.76
CA PRO A 102 -7.26 5.13 13.81
C PRO A 102 -7.28 4.40 15.16
N GLY A 103 -7.18 3.07 15.14
CA GLY A 103 -7.28 2.23 16.34
C GLY A 103 -6.18 2.46 17.37
N TRP A 104 -4.97 2.87 16.96
CA TRP A 104 -3.87 3.16 17.91
C TRP A 104 -3.96 4.56 18.51
N ARG A 105 -4.54 5.53 17.78
CA ARG A 105 -4.54 6.93 18.20
C ARG A 105 -5.50 7.15 19.38
N THR A 106 -6.68 6.55 19.31
CA THR A 106 -7.71 6.60 20.36
C THR A 106 -8.69 5.44 20.18
N PRO A 107 -8.50 4.28 20.85
CA PRO A 107 -9.37 3.11 20.69
C PRO A 107 -10.86 3.40 20.97
N ARG A 108 -11.17 4.41 21.78
CA ARG A 108 -12.54 4.80 22.17
C ARG A 108 -13.20 5.85 21.27
N GLN A 109 -12.48 6.47 20.33
CA GLN A 109 -13.01 7.57 19.48
C GLN A 109 -13.27 7.12 18.04
N CYS A 110 -13.43 5.82 17.85
CA CYS A 110 -13.77 5.28 16.54
C CYS A 110 -15.21 5.60 16.18
N PRO A 111 -15.47 6.13 14.96
CA PRO A 111 -16.84 6.33 14.52
C PRO A 111 -17.58 4.98 14.51
N THR A 112 -18.79 5.00 15.07
CA THR A 112 -19.76 3.89 15.00
C THR A 112 -20.18 3.64 13.57
#